data_AF-A0A938CQK3-F1
#
_entry.id   AF-A0A938CQK3-F1
#
_cell.length_a   1.000
_cell.length_b   1.000
_cell.length_c   1.000
_cell.angle_alpha   90.00
_cell.angle_beta   90.00
_cell.angle_gamma   90.00
#
_symmetry.space_group_name_H-M   'P 1'
#
loop_
_entity.id
_entity.type
_entity.pdbx_description
1 polymer ?
#
loop_
_entity_poly.entity_id
_entity_poly.type
_entity_poly.pdbx_seq_one_letter_code
_entity_poly.pdbx_strand_id
1 'polypeptide(L)'
;MSMMPVREALRLLAAERALTMCPNRSVTVPRLSRAETLSISATRQMLEGHAAAVAASLITDAEVERLAALQAELAAARPRGDSRRILAAKEEF
;
A
#
# COMPACT_ATOMS: atom_id res chain seq x y z
N MET A 1 -5.88 23.15 -16.47
CA MET A 1 -5.45 21.76 -16.22
C MET A 1 -5.61 20.98 -17.51
N SER A 2 -4.48 20.64 -18.15
CA SER A 2 -4.42 19.92 -19.44
C SER A 2 -5.02 18.51 -19.32
N MET A 3 -5.43 17.88 -20.43
CA MET A 3 -5.88 16.48 -20.52
C MET A 3 -4.73 15.45 -20.37
N MET A 4 -3.49 15.91 -20.17
CA MET A 4 -2.30 15.05 -19.99
C MET A 4 -2.11 14.37 -18.62
N PRO A 5 -2.47 14.93 -17.44
CA PRO A 5 -2.05 14.40 -16.16
C PRO A 5 -2.69 13.04 -15.86
N VAL A 6 -3.96 12.86 -16.22
CA VAL A 6 -4.65 11.57 -16.06
C VAL A 6 -4.01 10.50 -16.96
N ARG A 7 -3.67 10.85 -18.20
CA ARG A 7 -3.04 9.90 -19.14
C ARG A 7 -1.64 9.51 -18.68
N GLU A 8 -0.90 10.45 -18.13
CA GLU A 8 0.44 10.19 -17.60
C GLU A 8 0.38 9.27 -16.37
N ALA A 9 -0.54 9.56 -15.43
CA ALA A 9 -0.77 8.70 -14.27
C ALA A 9 -1.16 7.27 -14.69
N LEU A 10 -2.05 7.12 -15.68
CA LEU A 10 -2.44 5.80 -16.20
C LEU A 10 -1.26 5.05 -16.84
N ARG A 11 -0.35 5.75 -17.53
CA ARG A 11 0.85 5.14 -18.09
C ARG A 11 1.85 4.72 -17.02
N LEU A 12 2.08 5.56 -16.01
CA LEU A 12 2.95 5.22 -14.88
C LEU A 12 2.44 3.98 -14.16
N LEU A 13 1.15 3.93 -13.85
CA LEU A 13 0.52 2.76 -13.23
C LEU A 13 0.60 1.50 -14.12
N ALA A 14 0.51 1.65 -15.45
CA ALA A 14 0.70 0.52 -16.36
C ALA A 14 2.16 0.05 -16.40
N ALA A 15 3.14 0.97 -16.36
CA ALA A 15 4.56 0.64 -16.29
C ALA A 15 4.93 -0.06 -14.97
N GLU A 16 4.29 0.33 -13.87
CA GLU A 16 4.39 -0.32 -12.55
C GLU A 16 3.57 -1.62 -12.43
N ARG A 17 2.90 -2.05 -13.52
CA ARG A 17 2.03 -3.24 -13.56
C ARG A 17 0.85 -3.18 -12.58
N ALA A 18 0.55 -1.98 -12.06
CA ALA A 18 -0.64 -1.72 -11.26
C ALA A 18 -1.91 -1.69 -12.13
N LEU A 19 -1.76 -1.43 -13.43
CA LEU A 19 -2.83 -1.45 -14.43
C LEU A 19 -2.42 -2.22 -15.70
N THR A 20 -3.38 -2.76 -16.42
CA THR A 20 -3.18 -3.40 -17.73
C THR A 20 -3.80 -2.56 -18.84
N MET A 21 -3.03 -2.28 -19.90
CA MET A 21 -3.55 -1.61 -21.09
C MET A 21 -4.28 -2.59 -22.01
N CYS A 22 -5.50 -2.25 -22.43
CA CYS A 22 -6.29 -3.03 -23.37
C CYS A 22 -6.12 -2.54 -24.82
N PRO A 23 -6.36 -3.39 -25.84
CA PRO A 23 -6.20 -3.03 -27.25
C PRO A 23 -7.04 -1.82 -27.71
N ASN A 24 -8.20 -1.59 -27.08
CA ASN A 24 -9.10 -0.48 -27.36
C ASN A 24 -8.76 0.81 -26.58
N ARG A 25 -7.53 0.95 -26.08
CA ARG A 25 -7.05 2.08 -25.25
C ARG A 25 -7.79 2.25 -23.91
N SER A 26 -8.52 1.23 -23.46
CA SER A 26 -9.00 1.18 -22.06
C SER A 26 -7.90 0.64 -21.14
N VAL A 27 -8.12 0.79 -19.84
CA VAL A 27 -7.19 0.36 -18.79
C VAL A 27 -7.98 -0.41 -17.74
N THR A 28 -7.44 -1.51 -17.22
CA THR A 28 -8.09 -2.35 -16.21
C THR A 28 -7.16 -2.67 -15.04
N VAL A 29 -7.75 -2.95 -13.88
CA VAL A 29 -7.02 -3.48 -12.72
C VAL A 29 -6.73 -4.97 -12.98
N PRO A 30 -5.46 -5.41 -12.93
CA PRO A 30 -5.12 -6.80 -13.15
C PRO A 30 -5.68 -7.69 -12.04
N ARG A 31 -6.13 -8.89 -12.41
CA ARG A 31 -6.48 -9.94 -11.44
C ARG A 31 -5.22 -10.73 -11.10
N LEU A 32 -4.81 -10.70 -9.84
CA LEU A 32 -3.71 -11.52 -9.37
C LEU A 32 -4.15 -12.99 -9.21
N SER A 33 -3.36 -13.90 -9.77
CA SER A 33 -3.45 -15.33 -9.46
C SER A 33 -2.94 -15.61 -8.04
N ARG A 34 -3.33 -16.76 -7.50
CA ARG A 34 -2.83 -17.20 -6.18
C ARG A 34 -1.30 -17.26 -6.13
N ALA A 35 -0.65 -17.71 -7.20
CA ALA A 35 0.80 -17.79 -7.29
C ALA A 35 1.45 -16.41 -7.24
N GLU A 36 0.91 -15.43 -7.97
CA GLU A 36 1.40 -14.04 -7.94
C GLU A 36 1.19 -13.41 -6.57
N THR A 37 0.03 -13.59 -5.93
CA THR A 37 -0.22 -13.11 -4.57
C THR A 37 0.81 -13.67 -3.59
N LEU A 38 1.08 -14.98 -3.64
CA LEU A 38 2.08 -15.61 -2.77
C LEU A 38 3.49 -15.11 -3.05
N SER A 39 3.85 -14.91 -4.32
CA SER A 39 5.16 -14.34 -4.69
C SER A 39 5.33 -12.93 -4.12
N ILE A 40 4.32 -12.06 -4.24
CA ILE A 40 4.35 -10.71 -3.68
C ILE A 40 4.45 -10.79 -2.15
N SER A 41 3.66 -11.65 -1.50
CA SER A 41 3.73 -11.84 -0.05
C SER A 41 5.09 -12.32 0.43
N ALA A 42 5.75 -13.22 -0.30
CA ALA A 42 7.09 -13.70 0.04
C ALA A 42 8.13 -12.57 -0.05
N THR A 43 8.11 -11.79 -1.14
CA THR A 43 8.97 -10.62 -1.29
C THR A 43 8.73 -9.61 -0.16
N ARG A 44 7.46 -9.31 0.16
CA ARG A 44 7.10 -8.41 1.25
C ARG A 44 7.59 -8.89 2.60
N GLN A 45 7.44 -10.18 2.92
CA GLN A 45 7.93 -10.73 4.20
C GLN A 45 9.43 -10.53 4.38
N MET A 46 10.23 -10.72 3.32
CA MET A 46 11.67 -10.48 3.38
C MET A 46 12.01 -9.01 3.62
N LEU A 47 11.31 -8.10 2.94
CA LEU A 47 11.58 -6.66 2.99
C LEU A 47 11.05 -6.01 4.29
N GLU A 48 9.82 -6.31 4.66
CA GLU A 48 9.15 -5.71 5.82
C GLU A 48 9.82 -6.12 7.13
N GLY A 49 10.24 -7.38 7.26
CA GLY A 49 10.97 -7.83 8.45
C GLY A 49 12.30 -7.10 8.62
N HIS A 50 13.05 -6.93 7.53
CA HIS A 50 14.30 -6.17 7.56
C HIS A 50 14.07 -4.69 7.86
N ALA A 51 13.11 -4.06 7.18
CA ALA A 51 12.75 -2.66 7.41
C ALA A 51 12.32 -2.42 8.86
N ALA A 52 11.51 -3.31 9.44
CA ALA A 52 11.08 -3.25 10.83
C ALA A 52 12.26 -3.37 11.80
N ALA A 53 13.22 -4.28 11.53
CA ALA A 53 14.42 -4.42 12.36
C ALA A 53 15.30 -3.15 12.33
N VAL A 54 15.48 -2.55 11.15
CA VAL A 54 16.22 -1.29 11.00
C VAL A 54 15.49 -0.16 11.72
N ALA A 55 14.18 -0.02 11.51
CA ALA A 55 13.36 0.99 12.18
C ALA A 55 13.44 0.87 13.71
N ALA A 56 13.32 -0.35 14.24
CA ALA A 56 13.43 -0.61 15.68
C ALA A 56 14.78 -0.21 16.29
N SER A 57 15.87 -0.22 15.51
CA SER A 57 17.19 0.23 15.98
C SER A 57 17.37 1.76 15.99
N LEU A 58 16.51 2.49 15.29
CA LEU A 58 16.62 3.94 15.09
C LEU A 58 15.48 4.74 15.75
N ILE A 59 14.41 4.05 16.15
CA ILE A 59 13.18 4.68 16.62
C ILE A 59 13.39 5.48 17.91
N THR A 60 12.71 6.62 17.99
CA THR A 60 12.65 7.48 19.17
C THR A 60 11.40 7.18 20.01
N ASP A 61 11.41 7.56 21.30
CA ASP A 61 10.25 7.38 22.19
C ASP A 61 8.99 8.08 21.64
N ALA A 62 9.14 9.27 21.05
CA ALA A 62 8.04 10.01 20.43
C ALA A 62 7.44 9.26 19.23
N GLU A 63 8.25 8.57 18.43
CA GLU A 63 7.78 7.75 17.32
C GLU A 63 7.10 6.47 17.83
N VAL A 64 7.58 5.88 18.93
CA VAL A 64 6.91 4.75 19.59
C VAL A 64 5.50 5.15 20.06
N GLU A 65 5.36 6.31 20.70
CA GLU A 65 4.05 6.84 21.12
C GLU A 65 3.12 7.06 19.93
N ARG A 66 3.66 7.60 18.83
CA ARG A 66 2.92 7.79 17.57
C ARG A 66 2.45 6.47 16.97
N LEU A 67 3.31 5.45 16.92
CA LEU A 67 2.93 4.10 16.45
C LEU A 67 1.82 3.48 17.32
N ALA A 68 1.89 3.68 18.64
CA ALA A 68 0.85 3.22 19.56
C ALA A 68 -0.50 3.90 19.30
N ALA A 69 -0.50 5.20 19.00
CA ALA A 69 -1.71 5.93 18.63
C ALA A 69 -2.31 5.41 17.32
N LEU A 70 -1.50 5.25 16.26
CA LEU A 70 -1.95 4.70 14.98
C LEU A 70 -2.54 3.29 15.12
N GLN A 71 -1.93 2.45 15.96
CA GLN A 71 -2.45 1.12 16.24
C GLN A 71 -3.81 1.17 16.97
N ALA A 72 -4.00 2.11 17.90
CA ALA A 72 -5.27 2.32 18.57
C ALA A 72 -6.37 2.77 17.58
N GLU A 73 -6.04 3.65 16.63
CA GLU A 73 -6.96 4.06 15.57
C GLU A 73 -7.36 2.89 14.66
N LEU A 74 -6.39 2.06 14.25
CA LEU A 74 -6.65 0.85 13.48
C LEU A 74 -7.58 -0.12 14.24
N ALA A 75 -7.34 -0.31 15.53
CA ALA A 75 -8.17 -1.16 16.37
C ALA A 75 -9.61 -0.63 16.50
N ALA A 76 -9.79 0.69 16.59
CA ALA A 76 -11.11 1.32 16.66
C ALA A 76 -11.86 1.31 15.31
N ALA A 77 -11.16 1.38 14.18
CA ALA A 77 -11.75 1.39 12.85
C ALA A 77 -12.18 0.00 12.35
N ARG A 78 -11.47 -1.06 12.76
CA ARG A 78 -11.74 -2.46 12.34
C ARG A 78 -13.18 -2.93 12.62
N PRO A 79 -13.74 -2.80 13.84
CA PRO A 79 -15.10 -3.26 14.12
C PRO A 79 -16.18 -2.52 13.32
N ARG A 80 -15.89 -1.29 12.91
CA ARG A 80 -16.82 -0.43 12.16
C ARG A 80 -16.78 -0.68 10.65
N GLY A 81 -15.84 -1.50 10.18
CA GLY A 81 -15.62 -1.74 8.75
C GLY A 81 -15.23 -0.48 7.98
N ASP A 82 -14.65 0.53 8.65
CA ASP A 82 -14.27 1.78 8.02
C ASP A 82 -12.97 1.60 7.22
N SER A 83 -13.12 1.06 6.01
CA SER A 83 -12.00 0.75 5.10
C SER A 83 -11.14 1.97 4.77
N ARG A 84 -11.72 3.18 4.77
CA ARG A 84 -10.95 4.42 4.51
C ARG A 84 -10.02 4.72 5.67
N ARG A 85 -10.53 4.68 6.90
CA ARG A 85 -9.69 4.91 8.10
C ARG A 85 -8.66 3.81 8.29
N ILE A 86 -9.02 2.56 7.99
CA ILE A 86 -8.06 1.44 8.04
C ILE A 86 -6.94 1.63 7.03
N LEU A 87 -7.24 2.10 5.81
CA LEU A 87 -6.21 2.35 4.80
C LEU A 87 -5.30 3.51 5.21
N ALA A 88 -5.87 4.65 5.62
CA ALA A 88 -5.11 5.83 6.01
C ALA A 88 -4.14 5.53 7.17
N ALA A 89 -4.63 4.89 8.24
CA ALA A 89 -3.77 4.56 9.38
C ALA A 89 -2.73 3.47 9.07
N LYS A 90 -2.93 2.65 8.02
CA LYS A 90 -1.91 1.71 7.52
C LYS A 90 -0.87 2.34 6.61
N GLU A 91 -1.19 3.45 5.95
CA GLU A 91 -0.22 4.20 5.13
C GLU A 91 0.71 5.05 6.02
N GLU A 92 0.23 5.45 7.20
CA GLU A 92 0.98 6.27 8.15
C GLU A 92 1.77 5.45 9.19
N PHE A 93 1.44 4.17 9.38
CA PHE A 93 2.13 3.20 10.24
C PHE A 93 3.32 2.56 9.52
#